data_AF-A0A2M7UNH0-F1
#
_entry.id   AF-A0A2M7UNH0-F1
#
_cell.length_a   1.000
_cell.length_b   1.000
_cell.length_c   1.000
_cell.angle_alpha   90.00
_cell.angle_beta   90.00
_cell.angle_gamma   90.00
#
_symmetry.space_group_name_H-M   'P 1'
#
loop_
_entity.id
_entity.type
_entity.pdbx_description
1 polymer ?
#
loop_
_entity_poly.entity_id
_entity_poly.type
_entity_poly.pdbx_seq_one_letter_code
_entity_poly.pdbx_strand_id
1 'polypeptide(L)'
;MNNQNNTSTTTTGQNIVSSKMGIISDENLYNICKTYGGNARIWRQRFAGLLPEVFKRKLYEKKGFISIFEFAKKLAGMSEEQVRLVLNLEKRFERTPALKSLLIDGKVSINKLSRIVSIAKPENEIFLVNQVQMLSKSAVETLVRDEKFAEKNSENFGAITMDFEKQNGLWESFFGTKVLPQADAF
;
A
#
# COMPACT_ATOMS: atom_id res chain seq x y z
N MET A 1 44.19 25.25 57.07
CA MET A 1 44.24 23.83 56.69
C MET A 1 43.20 23.60 55.61
N ASN A 2 43.67 23.32 54.40
CA ASN A 2 42.88 22.95 53.23
C ASN A 2 42.22 21.59 53.46
N ASN A 3 40.97 21.40 53.02
CA ASN A 3 40.70 20.31 52.08
C ASN A 3 39.46 20.60 51.22
N GLN A 4 39.70 20.60 49.91
CA GLN A 4 38.70 20.50 48.86
C GLN A 4 38.08 19.10 48.90
N ASN A 5 36.86 18.94 48.39
CA ASN A 5 36.51 17.82 47.50
C ASN A 5 35.14 18.08 46.85
N ASN A 6 35.21 18.56 45.61
CA ASN A 6 34.14 18.49 44.62
C ASN A 6 33.93 17.04 44.18
N THR A 7 32.68 16.60 44.03
CA THR A 7 32.34 15.46 43.17
C THR A 7 31.19 15.85 42.25
N SER A 8 31.56 16.37 41.08
CA SER A 8 30.72 16.50 39.91
C SER A 8 30.86 15.23 39.08
N THR A 9 29.77 14.54 38.73
CA THR A 9 29.70 13.69 37.51
C THR A 9 28.25 13.33 37.15
N THR A 10 27.67 14.05 36.19
CA THR A 10 26.60 13.51 35.30
C THR A 10 26.51 14.36 34.02
N THR A 11 27.57 14.36 33.22
CA THR A 11 27.55 14.97 31.87
C THR A 11 28.44 14.17 30.92
N THR A 12 28.01 12.98 30.49
CA THR A 12 28.83 12.12 29.59
C THR A 12 28.15 11.80 28.24
N GLY A 13 26.91 12.22 28.02
CA GLY A 13 26.20 11.90 26.75
C GLY A 13 26.43 12.87 25.58
N GLN A 14 26.67 14.17 25.84
CA GLN A 14 26.58 15.19 24.78
C GLN A 14 27.93 15.57 24.15
N ASN A 15 29.07 15.26 24.77
CA ASN A 15 30.39 15.73 24.31
C ASN A 15 31.08 14.82 23.28
N ILE A 16 30.55 13.61 23.01
CA ILE A 16 31.19 12.63 22.10
C ILE A 16 30.73 12.82 20.65
N VAL A 17 29.52 13.34 20.42
CA VAL A 17 28.99 13.55 19.06
C VAL A 17 29.63 14.76 18.40
N SER A 18 29.87 15.82 19.18
CA SER A 18 30.40 17.09 18.68
C SER A 18 31.86 17.00 18.23
N SER A 19 32.67 16.13 18.84
CA SER A 19 34.08 15.93 18.46
C SER A 19 34.26 15.03 17.23
N LYS A 20 33.24 14.23 16.88
CA LYS A 20 33.28 13.28 15.75
C LYS A 20 32.79 13.90 14.44
N MET A 21 31.95 14.94 14.49
CA MET A 21 31.39 15.61 13.31
C MET A 21 32.41 16.46 12.53
N GLY A 22 33.45 17.00 13.19
CA GLY A 22 34.48 17.81 12.53
C GLY A 22 35.46 17.04 11.63
N ILE A 23 35.34 15.70 11.56
CA ILE A 23 36.25 14.81 10.82
C ILE A 23 35.55 14.15 9.62
N ILE A 24 34.22 14.31 9.49
CA ILE A 24 33.44 13.67 8.42
C ILE A 24 33.52 14.55 7.17
N SER A 25 33.96 13.99 6.04
CA SER A 25 33.90 14.66 4.75
C SER A 25 32.45 14.86 4.29
N ASP A 26 32.19 15.89 3.49
CA ASP A 26 30.85 16.19 2.95
C ASP A 26 30.21 14.98 2.25
N GLU A 27 31.01 14.20 1.50
CA GLU A 27 30.56 12.97 0.84
C GLU A 27 30.11 11.91 1.86
N ASN A 28 30.87 11.72 2.94
CA ASN A 28 30.50 10.78 3.99
C ASN A 28 29.25 11.24 4.76
N LEU A 29 29.15 12.54 5.03
CA LEU A 29 27.96 13.13 5.68
C LEU A 29 26.72 12.94 4.81
N TYR A 30 26.84 13.20 3.50
CA TYR A 30 25.76 12.99 2.54
C TYR A 30 25.31 11.52 2.49
N ASN A 31 26.25 10.58 2.48
CA ASN A 31 25.94 9.15 2.50
C ASN A 31 25.25 8.72 3.80
N ILE A 32 25.67 9.25 4.96
CA ILE A 32 24.98 9.02 6.24
C ILE A 32 23.53 9.56 6.18
N CYS A 33 23.34 10.77 5.67
CA CYS A 33 22.01 11.37 5.49
C CYS A 33 21.11 10.52 4.58
N LYS A 34 21.66 9.99 3.47
CA LYS A 34 20.94 9.06 2.58
C LYS A 34 20.49 7.80 3.32
N THR A 35 21.38 7.18 4.09
CA THR A 35 21.06 5.98 4.86
C THR A 35 19.98 6.25 5.91
N TYR A 36 20.11 7.35 6.67
CA TYR A 36 19.12 7.72 7.69
C TYR A 36 17.76 8.07 7.08
N GLY A 37 17.74 8.80 5.96
CA GLY A 37 16.51 9.10 5.23
C GLY A 37 15.81 7.84 4.72
N GLY A 38 16.58 6.88 4.17
CA GLY A 38 16.09 5.58 3.75
C GLY A 38 15.49 4.77 4.90
N ASN A 39 16.23 4.67 6.01
CA ASN A 39 15.78 3.96 7.21
C ASN A 39 14.52 4.59 7.81
N ALA A 40 14.47 5.92 7.94
CA ALA A 40 13.30 6.62 8.46
C ALA A 40 12.03 6.32 7.65
N ARG A 41 12.17 6.22 6.32
CA ARG A 41 11.07 5.82 5.44
C ARG A 41 10.62 4.38 5.70
N ILE A 42 11.54 3.43 5.81
CA ILE A 42 11.22 2.01 6.09
C ILE A 42 10.54 1.86 7.45
N TRP A 43 11.08 2.50 8.49
CA TRP A 43 10.50 2.45 9.83
C TRP A 43 9.10 3.06 9.89
N ARG A 44 8.87 4.17 9.17
CA ARG A 44 7.53 4.75 9.05
C ARG A 44 6.54 3.79 8.35
N GLN A 45 6.98 3.07 7.32
CA GLN A 45 6.12 2.09 6.63
C GLN A 45 5.75 0.91 7.55
N ARG A 46 6.73 0.40 8.30
CA ARG A 46 6.47 -0.64 9.32
C ARG A 46 5.54 -0.15 10.42
N PHE A 47 5.75 1.07 10.91
CA PHE A 47 4.85 1.70 11.88
C PHE A 47 3.42 1.80 11.33
N ALA A 48 3.26 2.22 10.08
CA ALA A 48 1.96 2.28 9.42
C ALA A 48 1.28 0.89 9.39
N GLY A 49 2.02 -0.18 9.07
CA GLY A 49 1.51 -1.55 9.07
C GLY A 49 0.97 -2.03 10.41
N LEU A 50 1.41 -1.46 11.53
CA LEU A 50 0.93 -1.78 12.88
C LEU A 50 -0.35 -1.00 13.27
N LEU A 51 -0.68 0.09 12.57
CA LEU A 51 -1.83 0.93 12.92
C LEU A 51 -3.17 0.19 12.95
N PRO A 52 -3.48 -0.77 12.05
CA PRO A 52 -4.73 -1.52 12.14
C PRO A 52 -4.85 -2.32 13.44
N GLU A 53 -3.76 -2.96 13.88
CA GLU A 53 -3.73 -3.68 15.16
C GLU A 53 -3.81 -2.73 16.37
N VAL A 54 -3.12 -1.60 16.31
CA VAL A 54 -3.22 -0.52 17.32
C VAL A 54 -4.66 -0.03 17.45
N PHE A 55 -5.35 0.16 16.31
CA PHE A 55 -6.74 0.59 16.26
C PHE A 55 -7.67 -0.46 16.87
N LYS A 56 -7.56 -1.72 16.41
CA LYS A 56 -8.38 -2.85 16.89
C LYS A 56 -8.27 -3.07 18.39
N ARG A 57 -7.06 -2.93 18.96
CA ARG A 57 -6.80 -3.13 20.40
C ARG A 57 -7.02 -1.87 21.23
N LYS A 58 -7.35 -0.74 20.59
CA LYS A 58 -7.42 0.59 21.18
C LYS A 58 -6.17 0.93 22.02
N LEU A 59 -4.99 0.55 21.52
CA LEU A 59 -3.74 0.72 22.26
C LEU A 59 -3.43 2.20 22.51
N TYR A 60 -3.85 3.08 21.60
CA TYR A 60 -3.71 4.53 21.76
C TYR A 60 -4.46 5.03 23.01
N GLU A 61 -5.68 4.56 23.28
CA GLU A 61 -6.46 4.93 24.48
C GLU A 61 -5.76 4.44 25.76
N LYS A 62 -5.27 3.19 25.73
CA LYS A 62 -4.52 2.59 26.86
C LYS A 62 -3.21 3.31 27.19
N LYS A 63 -2.68 4.08 26.24
CA LYS A 63 -1.46 4.88 26.41
C LYS A 63 -1.76 6.36 26.64
N GLY A 64 -3.03 6.74 26.82
CA GLY A 64 -3.45 8.10 27.15
C GLY A 64 -3.50 9.06 25.96
N PHE A 65 -3.52 8.55 24.73
CA PHE A 65 -3.74 9.38 23.54
C PHE A 65 -5.24 9.55 23.30
N ILE A 66 -5.65 10.73 22.84
CA ILE A 66 -7.04 11.08 22.58
C ILE A 66 -7.56 10.33 21.35
N SER A 67 -6.70 10.08 20.36
CA SER A 67 -7.06 9.38 19.14
C SER A 67 -5.89 8.64 18.51
N ILE A 68 -6.19 7.72 17.58
CA ILE A 68 -5.17 7.06 16.75
C ILE A 68 -4.39 8.06 15.87
N PHE A 69 -5.03 9.17 15.48
CA PHE A 69 -4.39 10.23 14.68
C PHE A 69 -3.31 10.93 15.49
N GLU A 70 -3.64 11.31 16.73
CA GLU A 70 -2.67 11.90 17.66
C GLU A 70 -1.52 10.93 17.95
N PHE A 71 -1.84 9.66 18.20
CA PHE A 71 -0.86 8.60 18.42
C PHE A 71 0.14 8.48 17.25
N ALA A 72 -0.36 8.38 16.02
CA ALA A 72 0.46 8.23 14.83
C ALA A 72 1.27 9.50 14.51
N LYS A 73 0.68 10.69 14.72
CA LYS A 73 1.36 11.98 14.55
C LYS A 73 2.51 12.14 15.52
N LYS A 74 2.29 11.87 16.82
CA LYS A 74 3.30 12.03 17.87
C LYS A 74 4.44 11.02 17.76
N LEU A 75 4.16 9.77 17.38
CA LEU A 75 5.18 8.71 17.35
C LEU A 75 5.93 8.59 16.02
N ALA A 76 5.26 8.82 14.89
CA ALA A 76 5.83 8.57 13.57
C ALA A 76 5.75 9.76 12.60
N GLY A 77 5.19 10.90 13.05
CA GLY A 77 5.01 12.09 12.22
C GLY A 77 4.05 11.86 11.06
N MET A 78 3.09 10.94 11.20
CA MET A 78 2.13 10.62 10.14
C MET A 78 0.98 11.63 10.11
N SER A 79 0.52 11.96 8.90
CA SER A 79 -0.67 12.80 8.71
C SER A 79 -1.95 11.99 8.94
N GLU A 80 -3.07 12.68 9.20
CA GLU A 80 -4.36 12.01 9.38
C GLU A 80 -4.79 11.25 8.13
N GLU A 81 -4.52 11.80 6.94
CA GLU A 81 -4.83 11.18 5.65
C GLU A 81 -4.10 9.86 5.48
N GLN A 82 -2.82 9.79 5.88
CA GLN A 82 -2.03 8.56 5.82
C GLN A 82 -2.60 7.50 6.77
N VAL A 83 -3.00 7.90 7.98
CA VAL A 83 -3.63 7.00 8.95
C VAL A 83 -4.97 6.48 8.42
N ARG A 84 -5.84 7.36 7.91
CA ARG A 84 -7.12 6.95 7.29
C ARG A 84 -6.89 6.00 6.12
N LEU A 85 -5.93 6.29 5.27
CA LEU A 85 -5.59 5.44 4.13
C LEU A 85 -5.21 4.03 4.58
N VAL A 86 -4.34 3.91 5.58
CA VAL A 86 -3.92 2.61 6.14
C VAL A 86 -5.10 1.82 6.68
N LEU A 87 -5.95 2.44 7.50
CA LEU A 87 -7.13 1.78 8.08
C LEU A 87 -8.13 1.36 7.00
N ASN A 88 -8.27 2.16 5.93
CA ASN A 88 -9.13 1.81 4.80
C ASN A 88 -8.56 0.68 3.95
N LEU A 89 -7.23 0.63 3.77
CA LEU A 89 -6.57 -0.45 3.03
C LEU A 89 -6.71 -1.79 3.74
N GLU A 90 -6.59 -1.79 5.08
CA GLU A 90 -6.75 -3.02 5.85
C GLU A 90 -8.12 -3.68 5.63
N LYS A 91 -9.19 -2.90 5.63
CA LYS A 91 -10.55 -3.37 5.31
C LYS A 91 -10.68 -3.88 3.88
N ARG A 92 -10.08 -3.17 2.92
CA ARG A 92 -10.16 -3.57 1.50
C ARG A 92 -9.36 -4.84 1.19
N PHE A 93 -8.35 -5.16 1.99
CA PHE A 93 -7.57 -6.39 1.86
C PHE A 93 -8.12 -7.56 2.69
N GLU A 94 -9.34 -7.48 3.22
CA GLU A 94 -9.97 -8.59 3.94
C GLU A 94 -10.07 -9.86 3.09
N ARG A 95 -10.34 -9.72 1.78
CA ARG A 95 -10.43 -10.83 0.82
C ARG A 95 -9.10 -11.18 0.14
N THR A 96 -8.02 -10.45 0.47
CA THR A 96 -6.68 -10.60 -0.12
C THR A 96 -5.61 -10.56 1.00
N PRO A 97 -5.44 -11.69 1.73
CA PRO A 97 -4.56 -11.76 2.91
C PRO A 97 -3.05 -11.62 2.62
N ALA A 98 -2.58 -12.01 1.43
CA ALA A 98 -1.19 -11.80 1.03
C ALA A 98 -0.89 -10.31 0.78
N LEU A 99 -1.83 -9.57 0.17
CA LEU A 99 -1.73 -8.11 0.05
C LEU A 99 -1.79 -7.42 1.42
N LYS A 100 -2.64 -7.92 2.32
CA LYS A 100 -2.70 -7.46 3.72
C LYS A 100 -1.36 -7.65 4.44
N SER A 101 -0.68 -8.77 4.23
CA SER A 101 0.64 -9.02 4.81
C SER A 101 1.69 -8.01 4.35
N LEU A 102 1.66 -7.58 3.08
CA LEU A 102 2.58 -6.54 2.58
C LEU A 102 2.38 -5.19 3.27
N LEU A 103 1.14 -4.85 3.63
CA LEU A 103 0.82 -3.65 4.40
C LEU A 103 1.37 -3.77 5.82
N ILE A 104 1.12 -4.89 6.51
CA ILE A 104 1.51 -5.11 7.91
C ILE A 104 3.04 -5.17 8.05
N ASP A 105 3.72 -5.87 7.15
CA ASP A 105 5.18 -6.00 7.16
C ASP A 105 5.89 -4.68 6.81
N GLY A 106 5.17 -3.70 6.27
CA GLY A 106 5.73 -2.45 5.78
C GLY A 106 6.72 -2.63 4.62
N LYS A 107 6.62 -3.74 3.87
CA LYS A 107 7.49 -4.05 2.71
C LYS A 107 7.21 -3.13 1.53
N VAL A 108 5.95 -2.67 1.40
CA VAL A 108 5.49 -1.83 0.31
C VAL A 108 4.88 -0.56 0.87
N SER A 109 5.14 0.58 0.20
CA SER A 109 4.55 1.86 0.61
C SER A 109 3.03 1.86 0.49
N ILE A 110 2.35 2.47 1.47
CA ILE A 110 0.89 2.63 1.51
C ILE A 110 0.32 3.23 0.21
N ASN A 111 1.01 4.21 -0.38
CA ASN A 111 0.59 4.88 -1.61
C ASN A 111 0.64 3.97 -2.84
N LYS A 112 1.49 2.93 -2.82
CA LYS A 112 1.59 1.96 -3.93
C LYS A 112 0.49 0.90 -3.78
N LEU A 113 0.26 0.44 -2.55
CA LEU A 113 -0.86 -0.45 -2.22
C LEU A 113 -2.22 0.22 -2.52
N SER A 114 -2.35 1.52 -2.28
CA SER A 114 -3.59 2.24 -2.59
C SER A 114 -3.91 2.37 -4.08
N ARG A 115 -2.95 2.11 -4.98
CA ARG A 115 -3.22 2.07 -6.42
C ARG A 115 -3.81 0.73 -6.83
N ILE A 116 -3.22 -0.37 -6.36
CA ILE A 116 -3.66 -1.72 -6.75
C ILE A 116 -4.97 -2.14 -6.10
N VAL A 117 -5.34 -1.56 -4.96
CA VAL A 117 -6.54 -1.96 -4.22
C VAL A 117 -7.82 -1.92 -5.06
N SER A 118 -7.87 -1.08 -6.10
CA SER A 118 -9.05 -1.00 -6.98
C SER A 118 -9.20 -2.16 -7.97
N ILE A 119 -8.14 -2.91 -8.22
CA ILE A 119 -8.14 -4.09 -9.12
C ILE A 119 -7.85 -5.39 -8.35
N ALA A 120 -7.70 -5.30 -7.02
CA ALA A 120 -7.34 -6.42 -6.18
C ALA A 120 -8.53 -7.38 -6.02
N LYS A 121 -8.35 -8.60 -6.51
CA LYS A 121 -9.30 -9.71 -6.42
C LYS A 121 -8.58 -10.94 -5.84
N PRO A 122 -9.29 -11.87 -5.21
CA PRO A 122 -8.70 -13.13 -4.76
C PRO A 122 -7.99 -13.87 -5.89
N GLU A 123 -8.55 -13.85 -7.11
CA GLU A 123 -7.99 -14.58 -8.26
C GLU A 123 -6.64 -14.03 -8.73
N ASN A 124 -6.41 -12.72 -8.63
CA ASN A 124 -5.18 -12.06 -9.12
C ASN A 124 -4.22 -11.66 -7.99
N GLU A 125 -4.49 -12.06 -6.76
CA GLU A 125 -3.76 -11.60 -5.58
C GLU A 125 -2.25 -11.85 -5.67
N ILE A 126 -1.85 -13.09 -5.95
CA ILE A 126 -0.44 -13.49 -5.97
C ILE A 126 0.31 -12.75 -7.09
N PHE A 127 -0.34 -12.57 -8.24
CA PHE A 127 0.21 -11.76 -9.33
C PHE A 127 0.47 -10.33 -8.85
N LEU A 128 -0.54 -9.69 -8.24
CA LEU A 128 -0.40 -8.31 -7.75
C LEU A 128 0.69 -8.18 -6.68
N VAL A 129 0.77 -9.13 -5.73
CA VAL A 129 1.81 -9.19 -4.69
C VAL A 129 3.22 -9.16 -5.28
N ASN A 130 3.45 -9.93 -6.34
CA ASN A 130 4.74 -9.96 -7.03
C ASN A 130 5.01 -8.64 -7.77
N GLN A 131 4.02 -8.15 -8.53
CA GLN A 131 4.14 -6.90 -9.27
C GLN A 131 4.41 -5.69 -8.35
N VAL A 132 3.71 -5.55 -7.22
CA VAL A 132 3.94 -4.42 -6.31
C VAL A 132 5.25 -4.50 -5.53
N GLN A 133 5.92 -5.65 -5.49
CA GLN A 133 7.28 -5.73 -4.92
C GLN A 133 8.34 -5.35 -5.95
N MET A 134 8.15 -5.72 -7.21
CA MET A 134 9.17 -5.54 -8.26
C MET A 134 9.06 -4.19 -9.00
N LEU A 135 7.84 -3.76 -9.34
CA LEU A 135 7.62 -2.63 -10.24
C LEU A 135 7.94 -1.29 -9.60
N SER A 136 8.21 -0.26 -10.39
CA SER A 136 8.22 1.12 -9.90
C SER A 136 6.79 1.61 -9.57
N LYS A 137 6.67 2.76 -8.92
CA LYS A 137 5.34 3.38 -8.69
C LYS A 137 4.60 3.64 -10.02
N SER A 138 5.29 4.20 -11.02
CA SER A 138 4.70 4.52 -12.31
C SER A 138 4.26 3.27 -13.06
N ALA A 139 5.07 2.21 -13.04
CA ALA A 139 4.72 0.95 -13.67
C ALA A 139 3.49 0.30 -13.01
N VAL A 140 3.32 0.42 -11.69
CA VAL A 140 2.08 0.00 -11.01
C VAL A 140 0.87 0.83 -11.46
N GLU A 141 1.03 2.14 -11.66
CA GLU A 141 -0.06 2.99 -12.15
C GLU A 141 -0.47 2.63 -13.58
N THR A 142 0.50 2.28 -14.45
CA THR A 142 0.23 1.74 -15.79
C THR A 142 -0.49 0.41 -15.72
N LEU A 143 0.01 -0.55 -14.93
CA LEU A 143 -0.64 -1.85 -14.73
C LEU A 143 -2.11 -1.70 -14.30
N VAL A 144 -2.37 -0.84 -13.32
CA VAL A 144 -3.75 -0.59 -12.84
C VAL A 144 -4.63 0.02 -13.92
N ARG A 145 -4.09 0.85 -14.80
CA ARG A 145 -4.83 1.43 -15.91
C ARG A 145 -5.18 0.37 -16.95
N ASP A 146 -4.21 -0.46 -17.32
CA ASP A 146 -4.37 -1.48 -18.36
C ASP A 146 -5.37 -2.55 -17.92
N GLU A 147 -5.29 -3.00 -16.66
CA GLU A 147 -6.26 -3.94 -16.07
C GLU A 147 -7.69 -3.38 -16.07
N LYS A 148 -7.87 -2.12 -15.65
CA LYS A 148 -9.20 -1.47 -15.69
C LYS A 148 -9.74 -1.32 -17.10
N PHE A 149 -8.86 -1.06 -18.06
CA PHE A 149 -9.25 -0.94 -19.46
C PHE A 149 -9.67 -2.30 -20.02
N ALA A 150 -8.93 -3.37 -19.68
CA ALA A 150 -9.27 -4.74 -20.06
C ALA A 150 -10.62 -5.19 -19.47
N GLU A 151 -10.86 -4.92 -18.18
CA GLU A 151 -12.14 -5.23 -17.52
C GLU A 151 -13.32 -4.50 -18.17
N LYS A 152 -13.18 -3.20 -18.45
CA LYS A 152 -14.25 -2.44 -19.11
C LYS A 152 -14.56 -2.96 -20.51
N ASN A 153 -13.54 -3.38 -21.25
CA ASN A 153 -13.73 -3.94 -22.58
C ASN A 153 -14.41 -5.31 -22.53
N SER A 154 -14.02 -6.19 -21.61
CA SER A 154 -14.66 -7.50 -21.47
C SER A 154 -16.12 -7.39 -21.05
N GLU A 155 -16.45 -6.46 -20.14
CA GLU A 155 -17.84 -6.14 -19.76
C GLU A 155 -18.66 -5.64 -20.95
N ASN A 156 -18.10 -4.72 -21.76
CA ASN A 156 -18.78 -4.21 -22.95
C ASN A 156 -19.02 -5.31 -24.00
N PHE A 157 -18.03 -6.18 -24.26
CA PHE A 157 -18.22 -7.31 -25.17
C PHE A 157 -19.29 -8.28 -24.66
N GLY A 158 -19.28 -8.60 -23.37
CA GLY A 158 -20.30 -9.45 -22.74
C GLY A 158 -21.72 -8.88 -22.85
N ALA A 159 -21.87 -7.56 -22.62
CA ALA A 159 -23.15 -6.88 -22.79
C ALA A 159 -23.64 -6.91 -24.24
N ILE A 160 -22.76 -6.68 -25.21
CA ILE A 160 -23.08 -6.77 -26.64
C ILE A 160 -23.52 -8.19 -27.02
N THR A 161 -22.84 -9.23 -26.54
CA THR A 161 -23.22 -10.62 -26.83
C THR A 161 -24.59 -10.98 -26.24
N MET A 162 -24.88 -10.54 -25.01
CA MET A 162 -26.19 -10.78 -24.38
C MET A 162 -27.33 -10.04 -25.09
N ASP A 163 -27.09 -8.81 -25.57
CA ASP A 163 -28.08 -8.07 -26.36
C ASP A 163 -28.33 -8.74 -27.72
N PHE A 164 -27.29 -9.31 -28.35
CA PHE A 164 -27.40 -10.03 -29.61
C PHE A 164 -28.17 -11.36 -29.47
N GLU A 165 -27.91 -12.13 -28.41
CA GLU A 165 -28.67 -13.34 -28.08
C GLU A 165 -30.13 -13.04 -27.78
N LYS A 166 -30.40 -11.96 -27.05
CA LYS A 166 -31.77 -11.54 -26.74
C LYS A 166 -32.53 -11.10 -27.99
N GLN A 167 -31.87 -10.39 -28.92
CA GLN A 167 -32.47 -10.08 -30.21
C GLN A 167 -32.68 -11.34 -31.05
N ASN A 168 -31.71 -12.25 -31.13
CA ASN A 168 -31.86 -13.51 -31.87
C ASN A 168 -33.01 -14.38 -31.31
N GLY A 169 -33.14 -14.50 -29.99
CA GLY A 169 -34.26 -15.22 -29.38
C GLY A 169 -35.63 -14.56 -29.63
N LEU A 170 -35.67 -13.22 -29.69
CA LEU A 170 -36.87 -12.47 -30.12
C LEU A 170 -37.20 -12.72 -31.59
N TRP A 171 -36.21 -12.68 -32.49
CA TRP A 171 -36.37 -13.01 -33.91
C TRP A 171 -36.86 -14.45 -34.12
N GLU A 172 -36.28 -15.42 -33.40
CA GLU A 172 -36.71 -16.83 -33.47
C GLU A 172 -38.14 -17.03 -32.94
N SER A 173 -38.56 -16.27 -31.92
CA SER A 173 -39.93 -16.31 -31.39
C SER A 173 -40.98 -15.69 -32.33
N PHE A 174 -40.60 -14.71 -33.15
CA PHE A 174 -41.51 -14.01 -34.07
C PHE A 174 -41.57 -14.61 -35.47
N PHE A 175 -40.48 -15.20 -35.97
CA PHE A 175 -40.39 -15.69 -37.35
C PHE A 175 -40.11 -17.20 -37.47
N GLY A 176 -39.93 -17.91 -36.36
CA GLY A 176 -39.56 -19.33 -36.34
C GLY A 176 -38.09 -19.55 -36.71
N THR A 177 -37.52 -20.68 -36.26
CA THR A 177 -36.12 -21.03 -36.48
C THR A 177 -35.84 -21.13 -37.99
N LYS A 178 -34.96 -20.28 -38.54
CA LYS A 178 -34.49 -20.43 -39.91
C LYS A 178 -33.68 -21.73 -40.01
N VAL A 179 -34.29 -22.78 -40.55
CA VAL A 179 -33.55 -23.92 -41.09
C VAL A 179 -32.74 -23.38 -42.28
N LEU A 180 -31.43 -23.20 -42.09
CA LEU A 180 -30.53 -22.89 -43.19
C LEU A 180 -30.60 -24.03 -44.21
N PRO A 181 -30.83 -23.76 -45.50
CA PRO A 181 -30.78 -24.81 -46.50
C PRO A 181 -29.35 -25.37 -46.54
N GLN A 182 -29.21 -26.69 -46.39
CA GLN A 182 -27.93 -27.33 -46.64
C GLN A 182 -27.53 -27.05 -48.08
N ALA A 183 -26.33 -26.50 -48.25
CA ALA A 183 -25.72 -26.36 -49.55
C ALA A 183 -25.42 -27.77 -50.07
N ASP A 184 -26.30 -28.29 -50.91
CA ASP A 184 -26.02 -29.48 -51.70
C ASP A 184 -24.85 -29.15 -52.63
N ALA A 185 -23.77 -29.90 -52.45
CA ALA A 185 -22.57 -29.84 -53.26
C ALA A 185 -22.88 -30.22 -54.72
N PHE A 186 -22.50 -29.34 -55.64
CA PHE A 186 -22.32 -29.64 -57.06
C PHE A 186 -20.94 -29.17 -57.51
#